data_AF-A0A937MF72-F1
#
_entry.id   AF-A0A937MF72-F1
#
_cell.length_a   1.000
_cell.length_b   1.000
_cell.length_c   1.000
_cell.angle_alpha   90.00
_cell.angle_beta   90.00
_cell.angle_gamma   90.00
#
_symmetry.space_group_name_H-M   'P 1'
#
loop_
_entity.id
_entity.type
_entity.pdbx_description
1 polymer ?
#
loop_
_entity_poly.entity_id
_entity_poly.type
_entity_poly.pdbx_seq_one_letter_code
_entity_poly.pdbx_strand_id
1 'polypeptide(L)'
;MRRPDNNPDRGEASGDFDTIRSLLPYLWPTDAVGLRIRVVASLILLALAKVTTVAVPVILKYAVDALTAPASAKGINTETMIIAVPVGLLVAYGVARVLSLAFMELQGAVFAKVAERTIRKAGVKTFRHIHDLALRF
;
A
#
# COMPACT_ATOMS: atom_id res chain seq x y z
N MET A 1 -40.41 -10.87 -34.78
CA MET A 1 -38.96 -10.62 -34.59
C MET A 1 -38.79 -9.58 -33.49
N ARG A 2 -38.45 -9.99 -32.26
CA ARG A 2 -38.08 -9.10 -31.14
C ARG A 2 -36.57 -8.93 -31.15
N ARG A 3 -36.08 -7.68 -31.18
CA ARG A 3 -34.65 -7.38 -31.03
C ARG A 3 -34.23 -7.70 -29.60
N PRO A 4 -33.08 -8.37 -29.37
CA PRO A 4 -32.51 -8.47 -28.04
C PRO A 4 -32.03 -7.08 -27.59
N ASP A 5 -32.53 -6.66 -26.43
CA ASP A 5 -32.16 -5.48 -25.68
C ASP A 5 -30.78 -5.70 -25.04
N ASN A 6 -29.73 -5.37 -25.78
CA ASN A 6 -28.37 -5.36 -25.26
C ASN A 6 -28.14 -4.06 -24.46
N ASN A 7 -28.58 -4.05 -23.20
CA ASN A 7 -28.32 -2.96 -22.26
C ASN A 7 -27.03 -3.27 -21.47
N PRO A 8 -25.90 -2.57 -21.74
CA PRO A 8 -24.61 -2.85 -21.09
C PRO A 8 -24.60 -2.53 -19.58
N ASP A 9 -25.58 -1.79 -19.07
CA ASP A 9 -25.56 -1.24 -17.70
C ASP A 9 -26.02 -2.20 -16.59
N ARG A 10 -26.10 -3.52 -16.84
CA ARG A 10 -26.63 -4.51 -15.86
C ARG A 10 -25.60 -5.44 -15.22
N GLY A 11 -24.29 -5.25 -15.39
CA GLY A 11 -23.30 -6.25 -14.96
C GLY A 11 -22.03 -5.79 -14.23
N GLU A 12 -21.66 -4.51 -14.23
CA GLU A 12 -20.28 -4.14 -13.88
C GLU A 12 -19.93 -4.21 -12.37
N ALA A 13 -20.91 -4.04 -11.47
CA ALA A 13 -20.62 -4.06 -10.03
C ALA A 13 -20.60 -5.46 -9.38
N SER A 14 -21.32 -6.45 -9.96
CA SER A 14 -21.34 -7.83 -9.43
C SER A 14 -20.18 -8.69 -9.95
N GLY A 15 -19.62 -8.40 -11.13
CA GLY A 15 -18.56 -9.22 -11.74
C GLY A 15 -17.16 -9.05 -11.13
N ASP A 16 -16.80 -7.82 -10.75
CA ASP A 16 -15.45 -7.52 -10.23
C ASP A 16 -15.20 -8.18 -8.87
N PHE A 17 -16.20 -8.15 -7.99
CA PHE A 17 -16.08 -8.75 -6.67
C PHE A 17 -16.00 -10.29 -6.75
N ASP A 18 -16.77 -10.91 -7.65
CA ASP A 18 -16.66 -12.35 -7.92
C ASP A 18 -15.33 -12.72 -8.58
N THR A 19 -14.78 -11.86 -9.44
CA THR A 19 -13.45 -12.03 -10.03
C THR A 19 -12.36 -11.97 -8.97
N ILE A 20 -12.38 -10.97 -8.07
CA ILE A 20 -11.46 -10.88 -6.92
C ILE A 20 -11.61 -12.10 -6.02
N ARG A 21 -12.85 -12.54 -5.74
CA ARG A 21 -13.12 -13.72 -4.92
C ARG A 21 -12.61 -15.01 -5.54
N SER A 22 -12.65 -15.13 -6.87
CA SER A 22 -12.10 -16.27 -7.61
C SER A 22 -10.57 -16.36 -7.56
N LEU A 23 -9.89 -15.21 -7.39
CA LEU A 23 -8.44 -15.11 -7.25
C LEU A 23 -7.97 -15.33 -5.79
N LEU A 24 -8.84 -15.06 -4.81
CA LEU A 24 -8.57 -15.27 -3.39
C LEU A 24 -7.99 -16.66 -3.03
N PRO A 25 -8.52 -17.80 -3.54
CA PRO A 25 -7.95 -19.12 -3.26
C PRO A 25 -6.54 -19.33 -3.84
N TYR A 26 -6.11 -18.52 -4.82
CA TYR A 26 -4.73 -18.56 -5.32
C TYR A 26 -3.74 -17.83 -4.42
N LEU A 27 -4.20 -16.78 -3.75
CA LEU A 27 -3.44 -16.08 -2.70
C LEU A 27 -3.36 -16.93 -1.41
N TRP A 28 -4.40 -17.73 -1.12
CA TRP A 28 -4.51 -18.54 0.09
C TRP A 28 -4.63 -20.06 -0.16
N PRO A 29 -3.63 -20.72 -0.79
CA PRO A 29 -3.65 -22.16 -0.99
C PRO A 29 -3.51 -22.91 0.33
N THR A 30 -4.31 -23.97 0.49
CA THR A 30 -4.39 -24.80 1.72
C THR A 30 -3.17 -25.69 1.92
N ASP A 31 -2.53 -26.12 0.84
CA ASP A 31 -1.37 -27.03 0.88
C ASP A 31 -0.03 -26.37 1.26
N ALA A 32 0.04 -25.04 1.34
CA ALA A 32 1.29 -24.32 1.55
C ALA A 32 1.22 -23.38 2.78
N VAL A 33 1.33 -23.95 3.97
CA VAL A 33 1.32 -23.22 5.27
C VAL A 33 2.35 -22.08 5.28
N GLY A 34 3.55 -22.31 4.72
CA GLY A 34 4.59 -21.27 4.61
C GLY A 34 4.23 -20.10 3.69
N LEU A 35 3.29 -20.27 2.74
CA LEU A 35 2.78 -19.19 1.90
C LEU A 35 1.80 -18.31 2.68
N ARG A 36 0.90 -18.93 3.46
CA ARG A 36 -0.05 -18.22 4.32
C ARG A 36 0.66 -17.31 5.31
N ILE A 37 1.71 -17.82 5.97
CA ILE A 37 2.54 -17.03 6.91
C ILE A 37 3.15 -15.82 6.19
N ARG A 38 3.68 -15.99 4.97
CA ARG A 38 4.25 -14.88 4.20
C ARG A 38 3.20 -13.84 3.78
N VAL A 39 2.01 -14.28 3.37
CA VAL A 39 0.90 -13.38 3.02
C VAL A 39 0.44 -12.58 4.25
N VAL A 40 0.24 -13.25 5.39
CA VAL A 40 -0.12 -12.61 6.65
C VAL A 40 0.98 -11.64 7.10
N ALA A 41 2.26 -12.03 7.02
CA ALA A 41 3.38 -11.15 7.32
C ALA A 41 3.42 -9.93 6.39
N SER A 42 3.15 -10.09 5.10
CA SER A 42 3.05 -8.98 4.15
C SER A 42 1.86 -8.06 4.44
N LEU A 43 0.71 -8.60 4.86
CA LEU A 43 -0.45 -7.79 5.26
C LEU A 43 -0.18 -7.01 6.55
N ILE A 44 0.47 -7.62 7.54
CA ILE A 44 0.89 -6.95 8.77
C ILE A 44 1.89 -5.84 8.45
N LEU A 45 2.88 -6.11 7.60
CA LEU A 45 3.88 -5.13 7.22
C LEU A 45 3.27 -3.98 6.40
N LEU A 46 2.32 -4.27 5.52
CA LEU A 46 1.54 -3.27 4.78
C LEU A 46 0.73 -2.38 5.74
N ALA A 47 0.06 -2.97 6.72
CA ALA A 47 -0.68 -2.22 7.73
C ALA A 47 0.24 -1.30 8.54
N LEU A 48 1.38 -1.82 9.01
CA LEU A 48 2.40 -1.03 9.71
C LEU A 48 2.94 0.11 8.84
N ALA A 49 3.25 -0.15 7.57
CA ALA A 49 3.73 0.87 6.64
C ALA A 49 2.68 1.97 6.41
N LYS A 50 1.40 1.62 6.29
CA LYS A 50 0.30 2.60 6.20
C LYS A 50 0.15 3.40 7.49
N VAL A 51 0.23 2.77 8.66
CA VAL A 51 0.22 3.46 9.95
C VAL A 51 1.38 4.45 10.04
N THR A 52 2.61 4.04 9.71
CA THR A 52 3.77 4.95 9.69
C THR A 52 3.56 6.11 8.74
N THR A 53 3.05 5.86 7.53
CA THR A 53 2.76 6.90 6.53
C THR A 53 1.81 7.98 7.09
N VAL A 54 0.80 7.58 7.86
CA VAL A 54 -0.16 8.50 8.48
C VAL A 54 0.37 9.10 9.80
N ALA A 55 1.26 8.39 10.51
CA ALA A 55 1.86 8.86 11.76
C ALA A 55 2.92 9.95 11.54
N VAL A 56 3.68 9.89 10.45
CA VAL A 56 4.71 10.89 10.09
C VAL A 56 4.17 12.33 10.09
N PRO A 57 3.07 12.69 9.40
CA PRO A 57 2.54 14.05 9.42
C PRO A 57 2.01 14.46 10.80
N VAL A 58 1.50 13.51 11.60
CA VAL A 58 1.04 13.77 12.97
C VAL A 58 2.22 14.11 13.90
N ILE A 59 3.31 13.35 13.82
CA ILE A 59 4.54 13.64 14.59
C ILE A 59 5.13 14.98 14.17
N LEU A 60 5.16 15.26 12.86
CA LEU A 60 5.64 16.54 12.35
C LEU A 60 4.78 17.70 12.84
N LYS A 61 3.45 17.56 12.86
CA LYS A 61 2.53 18.56 13.43
C LYS A 61 2.91 18.87 14.89
N TYR A 62 3.07 17.85 15.73
CA TYR A 62 3.45 18.07 17.13
C TYR A 62 4.82 18.73 17.28
N ALA A 63 5.78 18.39 16.42
CA ALA A 63 7.08 19.05 16.39
C ALA A 63 6.96 20.52 15.98
N VAL A 64 6.13 20.85 14.98
CA VAL A 64 5.83 22.23 14.57
C VAL A 64 5.20 22.99 15.73
N ASP A 65 4.13 22.45 16.32
CA ASP A 65 3.39 23.08 17.43
C ASP A 65 4.30 23.36 18.63
N ALA A 66 5.25 22.47 18.93
CA ALA A 66 6.23 22.65 20.00
C ALA A 66 7.28 23.74 19.71
N LEU A 67 7.54 24.05 18.43
CA LEU A 67 8.47 25.09 18.00
C LEU A 67 7.79 26.46 17.80
N THR A 68 6.49 26.48 17.49
CA THR A 68 5.70 27.71 17.32
C THR A 68 4.95 28.13 18.58
N ALA A 69 4.95 27.32 19.64
CA ALA A 69 4.47 27.73 20.97
C ALA A 69 5.12 29.06 21.41
N PRO A 70 4.37 29.95 22.11
CA PRO A 70 4.79 31.33 22.33
C PRO A 70 6.19 31.43 22.96
N ALA A 71 7.06 32.15 22.25
CA ALA A 71 8.50 32.35 22.51
C ALA A 71 8.84 32.69 23.97
N SER A 72 7.90 33.30 24.69
CA SER A 72 8.03 33.73 26.08
C SER A 72 8.24 32.58 27.06
N ALA A 73 7.89 31.33 26.72
CA ALA A 73 7.97 30.20 27.64
C ALA A 73 9.35 29.52 27.73
N LYS A 74 10.32 29.86 26.85
CA LYS A 74 11.57 29.09 26.70
C LYS A 74 12.88 29.87 26.84
N GLY A 75 12.82 31.18 27.13
CA GLY A 75 14.02 32.00 27.37
C GLY A 75 14.93 32.17 26.14
N ILE A 76 14.38 32.03 24.93
CA ILE A 76 15.12 32.12 23.66
C ILE A 76 15.02 33.55 23.12
N ASN A 77 16.15 34.12 22.73
CA ASN A 77 16.23 35.45 22.12
C ASN A 77 15.38 35.50 20.82
N THR A 78 14.56 36.54 20.66
CA THR A 78 13.65 36.71 19.51
C THR A 78 14.36 36.58 18.16
N GLU A 79 15.60 37.07 18.06
CA GLU A 79 16.39 37.05 16.82
C GLU A 79 16.79 35.65 16.38
N THR A 80 17.18 34.77 17.32
CA THR A 80 17.55 33.39 17.01
C THR A 80 16.33 32.56 16.58
N MET A 81 15.14 32.88 17.11
CA MET A 81 13.91 32.14 16.84
C MET A 81 13.37 32.37 15.42
N ILE A 82 13.54 33.57 14.87
CA ILE A 82 13.11 33.93 13.49
C ILE A 82 13.80 33.06 12.44
N ILE A 83 15.04 32.62 12.70
CA ILE A 83 15.82 31.80 11.76
C ILE A 83 15.77 30.31 12.13
N ALA A 84 15.92 29.98 13.42
CA ALA A 84 15.99 28.59 13.86
C ALA A 84 14.68 27.82 13.63
N VAL A 85 13.51 28.49 13.76
CA VAL A 85 12.21 27.83 13.58
C VAL A 85 11.95 27.46 12.12
N PRO A 86 12.05 28.38 11.12
CA PRO A 86 11.87 28.01 9.71
C PRO A 86 12.90 27.00 9.22
N VAL A 87 14.18 27.14 9.60
CA VAL A 87 15.24 26.21 9.20
C VAL A 87 15.00 24.84 9.81
N GLY A 88 14.67 24.78 11.11
CA GLY A 88 14.33 23.53 11.80
C GLY A 88 13.12 22.83 11.18
N LEU A 89 12.09 23.59 10.82
CA LEU A 89 10.90 23.08 10.11
C LEU A 89 11.23 22.51 8.74
N LEU A 90 12.08 23.20 7.97
CA LEU A 90 12.49 22.76 6.65
C LEU A 90 13.29 21.45 6.72
N VAL A 91 14.22 21.35 7.68
CA VAL A 91 14.98 20.12 7.95
C VAL A 91 14.05 19.00 8.43
N ALA A 92 13.17 19.27 9.39
CA ALA A 92 12.22 18.28 9.92
C ALA A 92 11.29 17.74 8.83
N TYR A 93 10.74 18.61 7.98
CA TYR A 93 9.93 18.22 6.84
C TYR A 93 10.75 17.40 5.82
N GLY A 94 11.96 17.84 5.49
CA GLY A 94 12.86 17.14 4.58
C GLY A 94 13.14 15.70 5.05
N VAL A 95 13.53 15.54 6.31
CA VAL A 95 13.76 14.23 6.93
C VAL A 95 12.48 13.39 6.94
N ALA A 96 11.36 13.95 7.40
CA ALA A 96 10.07 13.27 7.43
C ALA A 96 9.64 12.79 6.03
N ARG A 97 9.88 13.60 5.00
CA ARG A 97 9.55 13.29 3.61
C ARG A 97 10.40 12.13 3.09
N VAL A 98 11.72 12.19 3.26
CA VAL A 98 12.63 11.12 2.85
C VAL A 98 12.28 9.82 3.55
N LEU A 99 12.01 9.87 4.86
CA LEU A 99 11.62 8.70 5.64
C LEU A 99 10.31 8.11 5.11
N SER A 100 9.29 8.95 4.88
CA SER A 100 8.01 8.49 4.32
C SER A 100 8.19 7.80 2.96
N LEU A 101 9.03 8.34 2.07
CA LEU A 101 9.32 7.70 0.78
C LEU A 101 10.06 6.36 0.97
N ALA A 102 11.07 6.31 1.83
CA ALA A 102 11.82 5.09 2.09
C ALA A 102 10.94 3.95 2.62
N PHE A 103 10.01 4.25 3.53
CA PHE A 103 9.04 3.27 4.05
C PHE A 103 8.09 2.76 2.96
N MET A 104 7.64 3.64 2.05
CA MET A 104 6.82 3.24 0.90
C MET A 104 7.56 2.29 -0.04
N GLU A 105 8.80 2.61 -0.39
CA GLU A 105 9.65 1.78 -1.26
C GLU A 105 9.96 0.42 -0.62
N LEU A 106 10.31 0.41 0.67
CA LEU A 106 10.58 -0.83 1.41
C LEU A 106 9.35 -1.75 1.44
N GLN A 107 8.17 -1.20 1.66
CA GLN A 107 6.90 -1.94 1.61
C GLN A 107 6.65 -2.49 0.19
N GLY A 108 6.86 -1.66 -0.84
CA GLY A 108 6.76 -2.07 -2.24
C GLY A 108 7.69 -3.23 -2.57
N ALA A 109 8.95 -3.16 -2.15
CA ALA A 109 9.94 -4.21 -2.35
C ALA A 109 9.56 -5.54 -1.67
N VAL A 110 9.01 -5.49 -0.46
CA VAL A 110 8.52 -6.70 0.22
C VAL A 110 7.30 -7.29 -0.50
N PHE A 111 6.37 -6.46 -0.97
CA PHE A 111 5.19 -6.92 -1.70
C PHE A 111 5.53 -7.51 -3.06
N ALA A 112 6.51 -6.95 -3.78
CA ALA A 112 6.94 -7.42 -5.09
C ALA A 112 7.26 -8.93 -5.10
N LYS A 113 7.95 -9.42 -4.07
CA LYS A 113 8.30 -10.85 -3.91
C LYS A 113 7.08 -11.77 -3.76
N VAL A 114 5.97 -11.27 -3.21
CA VAL A 114 4.71 -12.00 -3.10
C VAL A 114 3.92 -11.95 -4.40
N ALA A 115 3.85 -10.75 -5.02
CA ALA A 115 3.16 -10.53 -6.28
C ALA A 115 3.76 -11.41 -7.39
N GLU A 116 5.09 -11.40 -7.56
CA GLU A 116 5.79 -12.19 -8.57
C GLU A 116 5.49 -13.69 -8.44
N ARG A 117 5.52 -14.23 -7.23
CA ARG A 117 5.24 -15.64 -6.97
C ARG A 117 3.78 -16.00 -7.27
N THR A 118 2.86 -15.07 -7.03
CA THR A 118 1.42 -15.25 -7.29
C THR A 118 1.16 -15.24 -8.80
N ILE A 119 1.70 -14.25 -9.52
CA ILE A 119 1.61 -14.13 -10.98
C ILE A 119 2.18 -15.38 -11.64
N ARG A 120 3.38 -15.84 -11.22
CA ARG A 120 4.00 -17.06 -11.74
C ARG A 120 3.10 -18.28 -11.58
N LYS A 121 2.46 -18.46 -10.42
CA LYS A 121 1.55 -19.59 -10.19
C LYS A 121 0.27 -19.51 -11.02
N ALA A 122 -0.33 -18.32 -11.10
CA ALA A 122 -1.52 -18.10 -11.92
C ALA A 122 -1.23 -18.40 -13.40
N GLY A 123 -0.14 -17.84 -13.93
CA GLY A 123 0.28 -18.06 -15.32
C GLY A 123 0.54 -19.54 -15.65
N VAL A 124 1.23 -20.28 -14.77
CA VAL A 124 1.46 -21.72 -14.97
C VAL A 124 0.16 -22.51 -15.00
N LYS A 125 -0.82 -22.17 -14.16
CA LYS A 125 -2.12 -22.87 -14.17
C LYS A 125 -2.91 -22.56 -15.43
N THR A 126 -2.94 -21.30 -15.85
CA THR A 126 -3.58 -20.90 -17.12
C THR A 126 -2.93 -21.59 -18.31
N PHE A 127 -1.60 -21.62 -18.36
CA PHE A 127 -0.86 -22.31 -19.43
C PHE A 127 -1.22 -23.80 -19.51
N ARG A 128 -1.23 -24.50 -18.36
CA ARG A 128 -1.65 -25.91 -18.32
C ARG A 128 -3.09 -26.09 -18.76
N HIS A 129 -4.00 -25.23 -18.30
CA HIS A 129 -5.41 -25.32 -18.66
C HIS A 129 -5.65 -25.17 -20.16
N ILE A 130 -4.92 -24.25 -20.82
CA ILE A 130 -4.96 -24.10 -22.28
C ILE A 130 -4.38 -25.32 -22.98
N HIS A 131 -3.27 -25.88 -22.48
CA HIS A 131 -2.62 -27.05 -23.09
C HIS A 131 -3.39 -28.37 -22.89
N ASP A 132 -4.23 -28.45 -21.86
CA ASP A 132 -5.08 -29.59 -21.54
C ASP A 132 -6.45 -29.52 -22.26
N LEU A 133 -6.71 -28.42 -22.97
CA LEU A 133 -7.93 -28.25 -23.74
C LEU A 133 -7.81 -29.04 -25.06
N ALA A 134 -8.79 -29.91 -25.32
CA ALA A 134 -8.80 -30.73 -26.54
C ALA A 134 -8.76 -29.87 -27.81
N LEU A 135 -8.04 -30.36 -28.84
CA LEU A 135 -7.82 -29.81 -30.20
C LEU A 135 -9.06 -29.37 -31.00
N ARG A 136 -10.26 -29.37 -30.40
CA ARG A 136 -11.51 -28.88 -31.01
C ARG A 136 -11.75 -27.37 -30.73
N PHE A 137 -10.78 -26.68 -30.15
CA PHE A 137 -10.72 -25.23 -30.03
C PHE A 137 -9.52 -24.69 -30.80
#